data_AF-A0A838RFE5-F1
#
_entry.id   AF-A0A838RFE5-F1
#
_cell.length_a   1.000
_cell.length_b   1.000
_cell.length_c   1.000
_cell.angle_alpha   90.00
_cell.angle_beta   90.00
_cell.angle_gamma   90.00
#
_symmetry.space_group_name_H-M   'P 1'
#
loop_
_entity.id
_entity.type
_entity.pdbx_description
1 polymer ?
#
loop_
_entity_poly.entity_id
_entity_poly.type
_entity_poly.pdbx_seq_one_letter_code
_entity_poly.pdbx_strand_id
1 'polypeptide(L)'
;MDTVAIPMDEWKTLPWKDMEKRVFKLQKRIYQASSRGDVRTAHKLQRLLVNSWSAKCLAVRRVTQDNKGKRTAGIDGKTALTQTERIELVKTLNLKLKGKPLRRVWIPKPGSEEKRPLGIPTIADRALQALVTMALEPEWEAKFEPNSYGFRPGRSCHDAIEAIFTAIHYTPKYVLDADIAKCFDRINHQALLHR
;
A
#
# COMPACT_ATOMS: atom_id res chain seq x y z
N MET A 1 -7.63 29.31 -31.41
CA MET A 1 -7.52 29.36 -29.94
C MET A 1 -8.75 28.65 -29.42
N ASP A 2 -8.67 27.35 -29.18
CA ASP A 2 -9.76 26.59 -28.57
C ASP A 2 -9.23 25.92 -27.31
N THR A 3 -9.10 26.72 -26.24
CA THR A 3 -8.90 26.21 -24.90
C THR A 3 -10.22 25.58 -24.45
N VAL A 4 -10.46 24.33 -24.88
CA VAL A 4 -11.52 23.50 -24.30
C VAL A 4 -11.19 23.38 -22.82
N ALA A 5 -11.95 24.10 -21.99
CA ALA A 5 -11.87 24.01 -20.55
C ALA A 5 -12.13 22.55 -20.17
N ILE A 6 -11.08 21.87 -19.69
CA ILE A 6 -11.21 20.52 -19.12
C ILE A 6 -12.23 20.66 -17.97
N PRO A 7 -13.36 19.93 -17.99
CA PRO A 7 -14.40 20.11 -16.98
C PRO A 7 -13.84 19.94 -15.57
N MET A 8 -14.06 20.93 -14.72
CA MET A 8 -13.55 21.01 -13.34
C MET A 8 -13.97 19.84 -12.43
N ASP A 9 -14.95 19.03 -12.86
CA ASP A 9 -15.61 17.98 -12.08
C ASP A 9 -15.37 16.54 -12.57
N GLU A 10 -14.47 16.34 -13.55
CA GLU A 10 -14.18 15.01 -14.14
C GLU A 10 -13.77 13.97 -13.08
N TRP A 11 -13.13 14.39 -11.97
CA TRP A 11 -12.74 13.49 -10.89
C TRP A 11 -13.95 12.96 -10.10
N LYS A 12 -14.93 13.80 -9.78
CA LYS A 12 -16.09 13.38 -8.97
C LYS A 12 -17.00 12.43 -9.74
N THR A 13 -17.08 12.58 -11.05
CA THR A 13 -17.97 11.80 -11.93
C THR A 13 -17.39 10.46 -12.37
N LEU A 14 -16.13 10.14 -11.98
CA LEU A 14 -15.52 8.86 -12.32
C LEU A 14 -16.34 7.67 -11.80
N PRO A 15 -16.46 6.58 -12.58
CA PRO A 15 -17.25 5.40 -12.21
C PRO A 15 -16.48 4.52 -11.20
N TRP A 16 -16.36 5.00 -9.96
CA TRP A 16 -15.53 4.39 -8.90
C TRP A 16 -15.81 2.91 -8.66
N LYS A 17 -17.09 2.53 -8.54
CA LYS A 17 -17.48 1.14 -8.32
C LYS A 17 -17.03 0.21 -9.44
N ASP A 18 -17.05 0.68 -10.70
CA ASP A 18 -16.62 -0.14 -11.83
C ASP A 18 -15.09 -0.22 -11.92
N MET A 19 -14.39 0.86 -11.56
CA MET A 19 -12.94 0.84 -11.43
C MET A 19 -12.47 -0.15 -10.35
N GLU A 20 -13.13 -0.15 -9.18
CA GLU A 20 -12.88 -1.10 -8.09
C GLU A 20 -13.10 -2.54 -8.56
N LYS A 21 -14.23 -2.83 -9.23
CA LYS A 21 -14.50 -4.16 -9.79
C LYS A 21 -13.43 -4.60 -10.79
N ARG A 22 -12.96 -3.70 -11.67
CA ARG A 22 -11.91 -4.02 -12.66
C ARG A 22 -10.59 -4.36 -11.98
N VAL A 23 -10.17 -3.56 -10.99
CA VAL A 23 -8.94 -3.79 -10.24
C VAL A 23 -9.03 -5.08 -9.42
N PHE A 24 -10.14 -5.31 -8.73
CA PHE A 24 -10.36 -6.52 -7.96
C PHE A 24 -10.31 -7.80 -8.83
N LYS A 25 -10.89 -7.77 -10.03
CA LYS A 25 -10.78 -8.88 -10.99
C LYS A 25 -9.33 -9.16 -11.39
N LEU A 26 -8.50 -8.14 -11.59
CA LEU A 26 -7.08 -8.33 -11.88
C LEU A 26 -6.34 -8.89 -10.66
N GLN A 27 -6.61 -8.37 -9.46
CA GLN A 27 -6.03 -8.87 -8.21
C GLN A 27 -6.35 -10.35 -7.97
N LYS A 28 -7.61 -10.77 -8.18
CA LYS A 28 -8.00 -12.18 -8.09
C LYS A 28 -7.22 -13.07 -9.06
N ARG A 29 -6.97 -12.59 -10.29
CA ARG A 29 -6.16 -13.33 -11.28
C ARG A 29 -4.69 -13.41 -10.88
N ILE A 30 -4.13 -12.35 -10.28
CA ILE A 30 -2.75 -12.36 -9.75
C ILE A 30 -2.65 -13.41 -8.62
N TYR A 31 -3.59 -13.39 -7.67
CA TYR A 31 -3.67 -14.37 -6.59
C TYR A 31 -3.72 -15.79 -7.14
N GLN A 32 -4.66 -16.09 -8.05
CA GLN A 32 -4.79 -17.42 -8.66
C GLN A 32 -3.55 -17.87 -9.44
N ALA A 33 -2.83 -16.95 -10.09
CA ALA A 33 -1.57 -17.28 -10.76
C ALA A 33 -0.48 -17.63 -9.73
N SER A 34 -0.37 -16.83 -8.66
CA SER A 34 0.58 -17.07 -7.56
C SER A 34 0.32 -18.38 -6.84
N SER A 35 -0.95 -18.69 -6.50
CA SER A 35 -1.34 -19.96 -5.84
C SER A 35 -1.02 -21.20 -6.67
N ARG A 36 -0.90 -21.07 -8.00
CA ARG A 36 -0.51 -22.16 -8.91
C ARG A 36 0.99 -22.21 -9.21
N GLY A 37 1.78 -21.32 -8.61
CA GLY A 37 3.21 -21.18 -8.92
C GLY A 37 3.52 -20.56 -10.28
N ASP A 38 2.52 -20.00 -10.99
CA ASP A 38 2.74 -19.34 -12.30
C ASP A 38 3.22 -17.89 -12.10
N VAL A 39 4.49 -17.78 -11.74
CA VAL A 39 5.19 -16.52 -11.49
C VAL A 39 5.22 -15.62 -12.73
N ARG A 40 5.31 -16.20 -13.94
CA ARG A 40 5.37 -15.42 -15.19
C ARG A 40 4.05 -14.70 -15.44
N THR A 41 2.92 -15.40 -15.29
CA THR A 41 1.60 -14.80 -15.45
C THR A 41 1.30 -13.80 -14.35
N ALA A 42 1.65 -14.09 -13.09
CA ALA A 42 1.49 -13.16 -11.98
C ALA A 42 2.17 -11.81 -12.27
N HIS A 43 3.45 -11.82 -12.66
CA HIS A 43 4.19 -10.60 -13.00
C HIS A 43 3.65 -9.89 -14.26
N LYS A 44 3.10 -10.61 -15.24
CA LYS A 44 2.44 -10.00 -16.41
C LYS A 44 1.18 -9.25 -15.98
N LEU A 45 0.38 -9.84 -15.09
CA LEU A 45 -0.84 -9.23 -14.56
C LEU A 45 -0.55 -8.06 -13.63
N GLN A 46 0.51 -8.13 -12.81
CA GLN A 46 0.97 -6.99 -12.01
C GLN A 46 1.35 -5.80 -12.88
N ARG A 47 2.13 -6.02 -13.95
CA ARG A 47 2.47 -4.97 -14.92
C ARG A 47 1.22 -4.39 -15.59
N LEU A 48 0.22 -5.23 -15.89
CA LEU A 48 -1.06 -4.76 -16.42
C LEU A 48 -1.82 -3.89 -15.40
N LEU A 49 -1.87 -4.31 -14.13
CA LEU A 49 -2.53 -3.58 -13.06
C LEU A 49 -1.89 -2.21 -12.83
N VAL A 50 -0.57 -2.15 -12.69
CA VAL A 50 0.17 -0.90 -12.44
C VAL A 50 -0.01 0.12 -13.57
N ASN A 51 -0.18 -0.35 -14.82
CA ASN A 51 -0.41 0.53 -15.96
C ASN A 51 -1.88 0.89 -16.18
N SER A 52 -2.81 0.28 -15.44
CA SER A 52 -4.25 0.54 -15.58
C SER A 52 -4.64 1.92 -15.06
N TRP A 53 -5.41 2.66 -15.86
CA TRP A 53 -6.02 3.93 -15.44
C TRP A 53 -6.84 3.76 -14.15
N SER A 54 -7.65 2.70 -14.06
CA SER A 54 -8.48 2.41 -12.87
C SER A 54 -7.63 2.25 -11.61
N ALA A 55 -6.52 1.51 -11.68
CA ALA A 55 -5.63 1.31 -10.53
C ALA A 55 -4.96 2.62 -10.11
N LYS A 56 -4.49 3.43 -11.06
CA LYS A 56 -3.88 4.74 -10.76
C LYS A 56 -4.88 5.71 -10.13
N CYS A 57 -6.13 5.76 -10.61
CA CYS A 57 -7.21 6.55 -10.00
C CYS A 57 -7.46 6.12 -8.55
N LEU A 58 -7.59 4.82 -8.28
CA LEU A 58 -7.81 4.31 -6.93
C LEU A 58 -6.61 4.61 -6.01
N ALA A 59 -5.38 4.49 -6.50
CA ALA A 59 -4.18 4.83 -5.74
C ALA A 59 -4.17 6.30 -5.31
N VAL A 60 -4.44 7.22 -6.25
CA VAL A 60 -4.50 8.66 -5.98
C VAL A 60 -5.66 9.01 -5.06
N ARG A 61 -6.84 8.41 -5.27
CA ARG A 61 -8.01 8.60 -4.39
C ARG A 61 -7.70 8.16 -2.96
N ARG A 62 -7.12 6.96 -2.79
CA ARG A 62 -6.79 6.41 -1.48
C ARG A 62 -5.92 7.36 -0.67
N VAL A 63 -4.87 7.92 -1.27
CA VAL A 63 -3.93 8.80 -0.55
C VAL A 63 -4.43 10.23 -0.37
N THR A 64 -5.26 10.73 -1.28
CA THR A 64 -5.74 12.13 -1.23
C THR A 64 -7.09 12.31 -0.54
N GLN A 65 -7.90 11.25 -0.43
CA GLN A 65 -9.29 11.33 0.07
C GLN A 65 -9.60 10.33 1.18
N ASP A 66 -9.17 9.08 1.08
CA ASP A 66 -9.65 8.02 1.97
C ASP A 66 -8.76 7.83 3.21
N ASN A 67 -7.44 7.94 3.06
CA ASN A 67 -6.48 7.70 4.14
C ASN A 67 -6.60 8.75 5.27
N LYS A 68 -6.44 8.32 6.53
CA LYS A 68 -6.43 9.21 7.70
C LYS A 68 -5.31 10.27 7.63
N GLY A 69 -4.13 9.89 7.12
CA GLY A 69 -2.97 10.76 6.92
C GLY A 69 -3.00 11.64 5.66
N LYS A 70 -4.15 11.81 5.01
CA LYS A 70 -4.25 12.54 3.73
C LYS A 70 -3.75 13.99 3.80
N ARG A 71 -3.90 14.66 4.95
CA ARG A 71 -3.49 16.07 5.17
C ARG A 71 -2.02 16.24 5.57
N THR A 72 -1.23 15.17 5.59
CA THR A 72 0.18 15.23 5.98
C THR A 72 1.06 15.55 4.78
N ALA A 73 1.79 16.66 4.83
CA ALA A 73 2.72 17.06 3.77
C ALA A 73 4.02 16.24 3.78
N GLY A 74 4.57 15.96 2.60
CA GLY A 74 5.95 15.50 2.42
C GLY A 74 6.94 16.66 2.47
N ILE A 75 8.11 16.46 1.87
CA ILE A 75 9.17 17.49 1.81
C ILE A 75 8.78 18.68 0.90
N ASP A 76 7.81 18.47 0.01
CA ASP A 76 7.29 19.46 -0.94
C ASP A 76 6.19 20.36 -0.35
N GLY A 77 5.83 20.19 0.92
CA GLY A 77 4.85 21.02 1.61
C GLY A 77 3.39 20.83 1.17
N LYS A 78 3.11 20.01 0.14
CA LYS A 78 1.75 19.81 -0.37
C LYS A 78 0.93 18.90 0.56
N THR A 79 -0.18 19.42 1.09
CA THR A 79 -1.10 18.70 2.00
C THR A 79 -2.38 18.19 1.33
N ALA A 80 -2.76 18.79 0.20
CA ALA A 80 -3.96 18.43 -0.56
C ALA A 80 -3.75 18.73 -2.04
N LEU A 81 -4.55 18.08 -2.90
CA LEU A 81 -4.58 18.33 -4.34
C LEU A 81 -5.98 18.79 -4.75
N THR A 82 -6.03 19.65 -5.77
CA THR A 82 -7.26 20.00 -6.50
C THR A 82 -7.74 18.82 -7.36
N GLN A 83 -8.93 18.89 -7.95
CA GLN A 83 -9.43 17.84 -8.85
C GLN A 83 -8.52 17.68 -10.08
N THR A 84 -8.10 18.79 -10.68
CA THR A 84 -7.21 18.83 -11.85
C THR A 84 -5.84 18.24 -11.54
N GLU A 85 -5.23 18.63 -10.41
CA GLU A 85 -3.94 18.07 -9.98
C GLU A 85 -4.03 16.55 -9.71
N ARG A 86 -5.19 16.03 -9.23
CA ARG A 86 -5.37 14.59 -9.08
C ARG A 86 -5.35 13.89 -10.43
N ILE A 87 -6.08 14.39 -11.43
CA ILE A 87 -6.10 13.82 -12.78
C ILE A 87 -4.70 13.87 -13.43
N GLU A 88 -3.99 14.98 -13.26
CA GLU A 88 -2.61 15.12 -13.74
C GLU A 88 -1.66 14.13 -13.04
N LEU A 89 -1.81 13.93 -11.73
CA LEU A 89 -1.07 12.93 -11.00
C LEU A 89 -1.36 11.52 -11.54
N VAL A 90 -2.63 11.16 -11.80
CA VAL A 90 -2.97 9.85 -12.39
C VAL A 90 -2.28 9.66 -13.75
N LYS A 91 -2.25 10.69 -14.62
CA LYS A 91 -1.59 10.64 -15.93
C LYS A 91 -0.09 10.42 -15.82
N THR A 92 0.56 11.08 -14.86
CA THR A 92 2.02 11.04 -14.67
C THR A 92 2.49 9.87 -13.80
N LEU A 93 1.61 9.25 -13.00
CA LEU A 93 1.96 8.18 -12.07
C LEU A 93 2.46 6.93 -12.82
N ASN A 94 3.73 6.58 -12.64
CA ASN A 94 4.35 5.40 -13.25
C ASN A 94 5.60 4.96 -12.46
N LEU A 95 6.05 3.72 -12.69
CA LEU A 95 7.18 3.10 -11.97
C LEU A 95 8.54 3.76 -12.24
N LYS A 96 8.68 4.61 -13.27
CA LYS A 96 9.93 5.33 -13.56
C LYS A 96 10.10 6.58 -12.69
N LEU A 97 9.08 6.96 -11.92
CA LEU A 97 9.13 8.11 -11.03
C LEU A 97 10.17 7.85 -9.93
N LYS A 98 11.21 8.69 -9.89
CA LYS A 98 12.23 8.63 -8.83
C LYS A 98 11.63 9.16 -7.53
N GLY A 99 11.72 8.39 -6.47
CA GLY A 99 11.25 8.78 -5.15
C GLY A 99 11.99 10.00 -4.61
N LYS A 100 11.25 10.91 -3.99
CA LYS A 100 11.84 12.07 -3.30
C LYS A 100 12.30 11.71 -1.88
N PRO A 101 13.24 12.47 -1.28
CA PRO A 101 13.59 12.30 0.12
C PRO A 101 12.37 12.45 1.04
N LEU A 102 12.35 11.66 2.11
CA LEU A 102 11.27 11.67 3.10
C LEU A 102 11.41 12.87 4.04
N ARG A 103 10.30 13.52 4.40
CA ARG A 103 10.28 14.52 5.47
C ARG A 103 10.25 13.81 6.82
N ARG A 104 11.27 14.04 7.66
CA ARG A 104 11.34 13.46 9.02
C ARG A 104 10.48 14.25 10.00
N VAL A 105 9.67 13.53 10.78
CA VAL A 105 8.91 14.06 11.92
C VAL A 105 9.16 13.17 13.13
N TRP A 106 9.44 13.77 14.28
CA TRP A 106 9.64 13.03 15.52
C TRP A 106 8.32 12.84 16.26
N ILE A 107 8.00 11.60 16.60
CA ILE A 107 6.79 11.24 17.35
C ILE A 107 7.20 10.62 18.68
N PRO A 108 6.61 11.03 19.81
CA PRO A 108 6.90 10.40 21.10
C PRO A 108 6.53 8.92 21.08
N LYS A 109 7.37 8.09 21.69
CA LYS A 109 7.06 6.68 21.92
C LYS A 109 6.14 6.59 23.14
N PRO A 110 4.97 5.92 23.05
CA PRO A 110 4.11 5.74 24.21
C PRO A 110 4.88 5.09 25.35
N GLY A 111 4.87 5.71 26.54
CA GLY A 111 5.55 5.19 27.74
C GLY A 111 7.07 5.36 27.78
N SER A 112 7.67 6.21 26.94
CA SER A 112 9.13 6.47 26.95
C SER A 112 9.43 7.93 26.56
N GLU A 113 10.55 8.47 27.05
CA GLU A 113 11.08 9.78 26.62
C GLU A 113 11.67 9.74 25.19
N GLU A 114 11.90 8.55 24.64
CA GLU A 114 12.43 8.36 23.30
C GLU A 114 11.43 8.83 22.23
N LYS A 115 11.95 9.49 21.19
CA LYS A 115 11.18 9.83 19.99
C LYS A 115 11.53 8.87 18.87
N ARG A 116 10.51 8.39 18.14
CA ARG A 116 10.69 7.64 16.90
C ARG A 116 10.62 8.57 15.68
N PRO A 117 11.54 8.45 14.71
CA PRO A 117 11.44 9.21 13.47
C PRO A 117 10.38 8.58 12.57
N LEU A 118 9.46 9.40 12.06
CA LEU A 118 8.53 9.05 10.99
C LEU A 118 8.98 9.73 9.70
N GLY A 119 9.23 8.94 8.66
CA GLY A 119 9.46 9.45 7.31
C GLY A 119 8.15 9.63 6.56
N ILE A 120 7.82 10.86 6.17
CA ILE A 120 6.60 11.18 5.44
C ILE A 120 6.95 11.43 3.97
N PRO A 121 6.50 10.55 3.04
CA PRO A 121 6.71 10.75 1.61
C PRO A 121 5.81 11.85 1.03
N THR A 122 6.10 12.31 -0.18
CA THR A 122 5.21 13.22 -0.91
C THR A 122 3.89 12.55 -1.30
N ILE A 123 2.89 13.33 -1.73
CA ILE A 123 1.61 12.75 -2.20
C ILE A 123 1.85 11.83 -3.40
N ALA A 124 2.74 12.21 -4.33
CA ALA A 124 3.07 11.40 -5.49
C ALA A 124 3.74 10.07 -5.10
N ASP A 125 4.70 10.10 -4.16
CA ASP A 125 5.37 8.90 -3.68
C ASP A 125 4.39 7.97 -2.96
N ARG A 126 3.49 8.50 -2.13
CA ARG A 126 2.44 7.71 -1.46
C ARG A 126 1.48 7.09 -2.47
N ALA A 127 1.11 7.83 -3.52
CA ALA A 127 0.26 7.30 -4.58
C ALA A 127 0.96 6.15 -5.33
N LEU A 128 2.26 6.29 -5.60
CA LEU A 128 3.05 5.24 -6.25
C LEU A 128 3.18 4.01 -5.36
N GLN A 129 3.46 4.20 -4.06
CA GLN A 129 3.48 3.12 -3.08
C GLN A 129 2.12 2.41 -3.04
N ALA A 130 1.01 3.14 -2.95
CA ALA A 130 -0.33 2.55 -2.96
C ALA A 130 -0.63 1.76 -4.24
N LEU A 131 -0.18 2.24 -5.40
CA LEU A 131 -0.31 1.55 -6.68
C LEU A 131 0.49 0.24 -6.71
N VAL A 132 1.74 0.27 -6.25
CA VAL A 132 2.61 -0.91 -6.18
C VAL A 132 2.06 -1.92 -5.17
N THR A 133 1.61 -1.46 -4.00
CA THR A 133 0.96 -2.30 -2.98
C THR A 133 -0.23 -3.05 -3.57
N MET A 134 -1.13 -2.38 -4.30
CA MET A 134 -2.28 -3.06 -4.95
C MET A 134 -1.88 -4.17 -5.93
N ALA A 135 -0.69 -4.08 -6.55
CA ALA A 135 -0.17 -5.10 -7.46
C ALA A 135 0.50 -6.26 -6.71
N LEU A 136 1.23 -5.97 -5.63
CA LEU A 136 2.01 -6.96 -4.88
C LEU A 136 1.16 -7.75 -3.88
N GLU A 137 0.21 -7.10 -3.20
CA GLU A 137 -0.64 -7.72 -2.17
C GLU A 137 -1.24 -9.07 -2.59
N PRO A 138 -1.85 -9.24 -3.79
CA PRO A 138 -2.49 -10.51 -4.14
C PRO A 138 -1.50 -11.66 -4.33
N GLU A 139 -0.26 -11.36 -4.73
CA GLU A 139 0.77 -12.39 -4.86
C GLU A 139 1.21 -12.88 -3.48
N TRP A 140 1.42 -11.96 -2.55
CA TRP A 140 1.87 -12.26 -1.19
C TRP A 140 0.77 -12.90 -0.35
N GLU A 141 -0.50 -12.50 -0.51
CA GLU A 141 -1.62 -13.17 0.16
C GLU A 141 -1.76 -14.65 -0.25
N ALA A 142 -1.32 -15.03 -1.45
CA ALA A 142 -1.26 -16.43 -1.87
C ALA A 142 -0.11 -17.22 -1.23
N LYS A 143 0.88 -16.53 -0.66
CA LYS A 143 2.12 -17.12 -0.11
C LYS A 143 2.23 -16.99 1.42
N PHE A 144 1.57 -16.00 2.02
CA PHE A 144 1.66 -15.76 3.45
C PHE A 144 1.11 -16.92 4.27
N GLU A 145 1.79 -17.21 5.38
CA GLU A 145 1.36 -18.25 6.30
C GLU A 145 0.02 -17.88 6.97
N PRO A 146 -0.81 -18.88 7.33
CA PRO A 146 -2.11 -18.62 7.98
C PRO A 146 -2.01 -17.94 9.35
N ASN A 147 -0.90 -18.15 10.06
CA ASN A 147 -0.56 -17.60 11.38
C ASN A 147 0.17 -16.23 11.32
N SER A 148 0.25 -15.60 10.15
CA SER A 148 0.72 -14.23 10.01
C SER A 148 -0.46 -13.26 9.96
N TYR A 149 -0.54 -12.30 10.87
CA TYR A 149 -1.72 -11.44 11.03
C TYR A 149 -1.46 -9.96 10.71
N GLY A 150 -0.21 -9.49 10.85
CA GLY A 150 0.14 -8.08 10.75
C GLY A 150 -0.01 -7.52 9.33
N PHE A 151 -0.66 -6.36 9.20
CA PHE A 151 -0.77 -5.57 7.96
C PHE A 151 -1.43 -6.30 6.77
N ARG A 152 -2.25 -7.32 7.03
CA ARG A 152 -2.95 -8.10 5.99
C ARG A 152 -4.41 -7.70 5.84
N PRO A 153 -4.95 -7.58 4.61
CA PRO A 153 -6.37 -7.35 4.40
C PRO A 153 -7.23 -8.46 5.02
N GLY A 154 -8.25 -8.08 5.79
CA GLY A 154 -9.18 -9.05 6.41
C GLY A 154 -8.60 -9.80 7.61
N ARG A 155 -7.43 -9.39 8.13
CA ARG A 155 -6.86 -9.90 9.39
C ARG A 155 -6.78 -8.80 10.44
N SER A 156 -6.90 -9.17 11.71
CA SER A 156 -6.85 -8.23 12.85
C SER A 156 -5.98 -8.75 14.00
N CYS A 157 -5.66 -7.87 14.95
CA CYS A 157 -5.00 -8.28 16.19
C CYS A 157 -5.86 -9.25 17.02
N HIS A 158 -7.19 -9.19 16.89
CA HIS A 158 -8.08 -10.11 17.59
C HIS A 158 -7.95 -11.54 17.07
N ASP A 159 -7.75 -11.72 15.76
CA ASP A 159 -7.54 -13.04 15.16
C ASP A 159 -6.26 -13.71 15.72
N ALA A 160 -5.21 -12.90 15.97
CA ALA A 160 -3.97 -13.39 16.58
C ALA A 160 -4.19 -13.79 18.04
N ILE A 161 -4.95 -12.99 18.80
CA ILE A 161 -5.32 -13.29 20.19
C ILE A 161 -6.13 -14.59 20.26
N GLU A 162 -7.12 -14.75 19.37
CA GLU A 162 -7.95 -15.95 19.28
C GLU A 162 -7.10 -17.19 18.95
N ALA A 163 -6.20 -17.08 17.96
CA ALA A 163 -5.31 -18.19 17.61
C ALA A 163 -4.39 -18.60 18.77
N ILE A 164 -3.84 -17.64 19.52
CA ILE A 164 -3.06 -17.92 20.73
C ILE A 164 -3.93 -18.59 21.78
N PHE A 165 -5.13 -18.05 22.04
CA PHE A 165 -6.08 -18.59 23.02
C PHE A 165 -6.41 -20.05 22.72
N THR A 166 -6.82 -20.38 21.49
CA THR A 166 -7.12 -21.75 21.07
C THR A 166 -5.88 -22.66 21.20
N ALA A 167 -4.69 -22.15 20.86
CA ALA A 167 -3.46 -22.94 20.91
C ALA A 167 -3.04 -23.31 22.33
N ILE A 168 -3.32 -22.49 23.34
CA ILE A 168 -2.93 -22.73 24.75
C ILE A 168 -4.08 -23.26 25.62
N HIS A 169 -5.30 -23.34 25.10
CA HIS A 169 -6.50 -23.63 25.89
C HIS A 169 -6.47 -25.00 26.58
N TYR A 170 -5.94 -26.04 25.92
CA TYR A 170 -6.04 -27.42 26.39
C TYR A 170 -4.81 -27.94 27.14
N THR A 171 -3.65 -27.31 26.97
CA THR A 171 -2.39 -27.79 27.55
C THR A 171 -1.52 -26.61 27.97
N PRO A 172 -0.87 -26.66 29.16
CA PRO A 172 0.13 -25.69 29.55
C PRO A 172 1.28 -25.68 28.55
N LYS A 173 1.72 -24.49 28.14
CA LYS A 173 2.82 -24.30 27.18
C LYS A 173 3.78 -23.24 27.68
N TYR A 174 5.05 -23.40 27.31
CA TYR A 174 6.03 -22.32 27.41
C TYR A 174 5.90 -21.41 26.18
N VAL A 175 5.95 -20.10 26.39
CA VAL A 175 5.88 -19.09 25.33
C VAL A 175 7.22 -18.38 25.26
N LEU A 176 7.81 -18.34 24.06
CA LEU A 176 8.96 -17.50 23.77
C LEU A 176 8.45 -16.13 23.30
N ASP A 177 8.71 -15.10 24.10
CA ASP A 177 8.50 -13.71 23.69
C ASP A 177 9.75 -13.20 22.98
N ALA A 178 9.64 -12.92 21.68
CA ALA A 178 10.75 -12.54 20.83
C ALA A 178 10.35 -11.37 19.92
N ASP A 179 11.25 -10.39 19.79
CA ASP A 179 11.09 -9.22 18.93
C ASP A 179 12.30 -9.01 18.01
N ILE A 180 12.05 -8.44 16.83
CA ILE A 180 13.09 -8.16 15.82
C ILE A 180 13.55 -6.71 15.96
N ALA A 181 14.76 -6.54 16.50
CA ALA A 181 15.35 -5.22 16.70
C ALA A 181 15.53 -4.43 15.38
N LYS A 182 14.92 -3.25 15.31
CA LYS A 182 15.07 -2.27 14.21
C LYS A 182 14.79 -2.89 12.83
N CYS A 183 13.73 -3.70 12.70
CA CYS A 183 13.37 -4.43 11.48
C CYS A 183 13.51 -3.58 10.20
N PHE A 184 12.81 -2.44 10.09
CA PHE A 184 12.87 -1.62 8.88
C PHE A 184 14.21 -0.94 8.61
N ASP A 185 14.98 -0.59 9.66
CA ASP A 185 16.28 0.08 9.50
C ASP A 185 17.40 -0.91 9.13
N ARG A 186 17.19 -2.21 9.38
CA ARG A 186 18.21 -3.27 9.22
C ARG A 186 17.87 -4.30 8.14
N ILE A 187 16.81 -4.11 7.35
CA ILE A 187 16.54 -4.97 6.20
C ILE A 187 17.68 -4.84 5.19
N ASN A 188 18.30 -5.97 4.85
CA ASN A 188 19.34 -6.02 3.83
C ASN A 188 18.72 -5.84 2.44
N HIS A 189 19.09 -4.76 1.74
CA HIS A 189 18.55 -4.45 0.41
C HIS A 189 18.97 -5.44 -0.67
N GLN A 190 20.17 -6.03 -0.59
CA GLN A 190 20.61 -7.05 -1.54
C GLN A 190 19.76 -8.29 -1.40
N ALA A 191 19.52 -8.76 -0.16
CA ALA A 191 18.64 -9.89 0.11
C ALA A 191 17.19 -9.63 -0.34
N LEU A 192 16.67 -8.41 -0.11
CA LEU A 192 15.32 -8.03 -0.54
C LEU A 192 15.15 -8.00 -2.07
N LEU A 193 16.21 -7.63 -2.80
CA LEU A 193 16.22 -7.55 -4.26
C LEU A 193 16.67 -8.86 -4.93
N HIS A 194 17.27 -9.77 -4.16
CA HIS A 194 17.65 -11.09 -4.62
C HIS A 194 16.39 -11.90 -4.97
N ARG A 195 16.45 -12.63 -6.08
CA ARG A 195 15.32 -13.37 -6.63
C ARG A 195 15.62 -14.84 -6.72
#